data_AF-A0A1J9RJC9-F1
#
_entry.id   AF-A0A1J9RJC9-F1
#
_cell.length_a   1.000
_cell.length_b   1.000
_cell.length_c   1.000
_cell.angle_alpha   90.00
_cell.angle_beta   90.00
_cell.angle_gamma   90.00
#
_symmetry.space_group_name_H-M   'P 1'
#
loop_
_entity.id
_entity.type
_entity.pdbx_description
1 polymer ?
#
loop_
_entity_poly.entity_id
_entity_poly.type
_entity_poly.pdbx_seq_one_letter_code
_entity_poly.pdbx_strand_id
1 'polypeptide(L)'
;MKVSITAGLGLFAATVLAHGDHGPEVPADADWATRHMAEEHHIGSFDAGTFFALHDYDSTGNWSPDDVRKTYGLLDESAASIPQSKKDEVVKIVFQLFDKDDNGEISKEEFIESTNNGVKLPDFGTGPGHHGDDEYEYEIHHFEKYHGGDDVKEEDLIHPEDIEHFAKHDRLDAEQDRLEAQEKLTIVEANIPNKFRRNN
;
A
#
# COMPACT_ATOMS: atom_id res chain seq x y z
N MET A 1 23.23 52.22 -49.68
CA MET A 1 22.32 52.18 -48.51
C MET A 1 22.74 51.03 -47.64
N LYS A 2 23.16 51.30 -46.39
CA LYS A 2 23.48 50.27 -45.39
C LYS A 2 22.19 49.98 -44.62
N VAL A 3 21.73 48.74 -44.63
CA VAL A 3 20.62 48.30 -43.77
C VAL A 3 21.22 47.39 -42.71
N SER A 4 21.29 47.92 -41.48
CA SER A 4 21.52 47.14 -40.27
C SER A 4 20.23 46.43 -39.90
N ILE A 5 20.29 45.14 -39.61
CA ILE A 5 19.19 44.40 -38.99
C ILE A 5 19.63 44.06 -37.57
N THR A 6 18.93 44.67 -36.63
CA THR A 6 19.00 44.49 -35.18
C THR A 6 18.62 43.07 -34.77
N ALA A 7 19.48 42.44 -33.96
CA ALA A 7 19.20 41.19 -33.26
C ALA A 7 18.19 41.42 -32.13
N GLY A 8 17.04 40.74 -32.19
CA GLY A 8 16.07 40.68 -31.10
C GLY A 8 16.42 39.56 -30.14
N LEU A 9 16.75 39.91 -28.89
CA LEU A 9 16.92 38.97 -27.79
C LEU A 9 15.52 38.46 -27.37
N GLY A 10 15.21 37.21 -27.68
CA GLY A 10 14.00 36.53 -27.19
C GLY A 10 14.20 36.07 -25.76
N LEU A 11 13.58 36.77 -24.80
CA LEU A 11 13.49 36.35 -23.41
C LEU A 11 12.45 35.22 -23.32
N PHE A 12 12.91 33.97 -23.30
CA PHE A 12 12.05 32.84 -22.95
C PHE A 12 11.83 32.86 -21.43
N ALA A 13 10.65 33.33 -21.02
CA ALA A 13 10.17 33.09 -19.67
C ALA A 13 9.91 31.58 -19.54
N ALA A 14 10.75 30.89 -18.77
CA ALA A 14 10.46 29.53 -18.35
C ALA A 14 9.25 29.59 -17.41
N THR A 15 8.11 29.08 -17.87
CA THR A 15 7.00 28.75 -16.99
C THR A 15 7.47 27.60 -16.11
N VAL A 16 7.74 27.89 -14.84
CA VAL A 16 7.89 26.84 -13.83
C VAL A 16 6.51 26.21 -13.69
N LEU A 17 6.35 25.00 -14.21
CA LEU A 17 5.18 24.19 -13.97
C LEU A 17 5.30 23.70 -12.52
N ALA A 18 4.47 24.25 -11.63
CA ALA A 18 4.30 23.69 -10.31
C ALA A 18 3.66 22.30 -10.49
N HIS A 19 4.39 21.24 -10.16
CA HIS A 19 3.83 19.88 -10.10
C HIS A 19 3.12 19.74 -8.76
N GLY A 20 1.80 19.94 -8.73
CA GLY A 20 0.98 19.32 -7.71
C GLY A 20 0.77 17.88 -8.15
N ASP A 21 1.60 16.97 -7.64
CA ASP A 21 1.47 15.54 -7.84
C ASP A 21 0.32 15.08 -6.95
N HIS A 22 -0.85 14.97 -7.56
CA HIS A 22 -2.02 14.38 -6.95
C HIS A 22 -2.42 13.26 -7.90
N GLY A 23 -2.60 12.05 -7.37
CA GLY A 23 -2.89 10.85 -8.14
C GLY A 23 -4.02 10.95 -9.18
N PRO A 24 -4.27 9.88 -9.93
CA PRO A 24 -5.23 9.89 -11.04
C PRO A 24 -6.62 10.39 -10.60
N GLU A 25 -7.25 11.27 -11.40
CA GLU A 25 -8.64 11.69 -11.13
C GLU A 25 -9.60 10.49 -11.25
N VAL A 26 -10.31 10.18 -10.17
CA VAL A 26 -11.26 9.05 -10.12
C VAL A 26 -12.71 9.54 -10.20
N PRO A 27 -13.53 9.03 -11.14
CA PRO A 27 -14.97 9.33 -11.17
C PRO A 27 -15.68 8.92 -9.88
N ALA A 28 -16.66 9.72 -9.44
CA ALA A 28 -17.40 9.46 -8.20
C ALA A 28 -18.21 8.14 -8.23
N ASP A 29 -18.53 7.63 -9.42
CA ASP A 29 -19.23 6.37 -9.67
C ASP A 29 -18.30 5.23 -10.13
N ALA A 30 -16.98 5.43 -10.04
CA ALA A 30 -16.00 4.39 -10.36
C ALA A 30 -16.20 3.16 -9.48
N ASP A 31 -15.96 1.98 -10.07
CA ASP A 31 -16.00 0.73 -9.31
C ASP A 31 -14.82 0.63 -8.33
N TRP A 32 -14.95 -0.31 -7.39
CA TRP A 32 -13.97 -0.49 -6.31
C TRP A 32 -12.56 -0.71 -6.85
N ALA A 33 -12.39 -1.58 -7.86
CA ALA A 33 -11.08 -1.85 -8.46
C ALA A 33 -10.44 -0.60 -9.07
N THR A 34 -11.24 0.26 -9.74
CA THR A 34 -10.75 1.51 -10.31
C THR A 34 -10.27 2.49 -9.25
N ARG A 35 -11.04 2.64 -8.17
CA ARG A 35 -10.66 3.50 -7.04
C ARG A 35 -9.42 2.96 -6.33
N HIS A 36 -9.41 1.66 -6.04
CA HIS A 36 -8.27 0.96 -5.47
C HIS A 36 -6.98 1.20 -6.28
N MET A 37 -7.02 0.99 -7.60
CA MET A 37 -5.83 1.20 -8.45
C MET A 37 -5.34 2.64 -8.49
N ALA A 38 -6.25 3.62 -8.37
CA ALA A 38 -5.87 5.01 -8.36
C ALA A 38 -5.31 5.45 -7.00
N GLU A 39 -5.94 5.03 -5.90
CA GLU A 39 -5.59 5.42 -4.54
C GLU A 39 -4.35 4.67 -4.01
N GLU A 40 -4.23 3.36 -4.29
CA GLU A 40 -3.15 2.52 -3.77
C GLU A 40 -1.94 2.41 -4.73
N HIS A 41 -2.17 2.49 -6.04
CA HIS A 41 -1.12 2.29 -7.06
C HIS A 41 -0.81 3.52 -7.90
N HIS A 42 -1.59 4.60 -7.78
CA HIS A 42 -1.48 5.75 -8.68
C HIS A 42 -1.67 5.39 -10.17
N ILE A 43 -2.46 4.35 -10.46
CA ILE A 43 -2.73 3.86 -11.83
C ILE A 43 -4.16 4.20 -12.23
N GLY A 44 -4.31 5.16 -13.15
CA GLY A 44 -5.63 5.58 -13.66
C GLY A 44 -6.18 4.72 -14.81
N SER A 45 -5.37 3.84 -15.41
CA SER A 45 -5.78 2.96 -16.51
C SER A 45 -5.04 1.65 -16.46
N PHE A 46 -5.77 0.54 -16.43
CA PHE A 46 -5.24 -0.82 -16.34
C PHE A 46 -6.19 -1.79 -17.03
N ASP A 47 -5.70 -3.00 -17.32
CA ASP A 47 -6.54 -4.12 -17.72
C ASP A 47 -6.65 -5.16 -16.58
N ALA A 48 -7.56 -6.12 -16.74
CA ALA A 48 -7.78 -7.18 -15.74
C ALA A 48 -6.50 -7.99 -15.46
N GLY A 49 -5.62 -8.15 -16.45
CA GLY A 49 -4.37 -8.87 -16.29
C GLY A 49 -3.33 -8.08 -15.49
N THR A 50 -3.29 -6.76 -15.66
CA THR A 50 -2.49 -5.85 -14.83
C THR A 50 -2.98 -5.87 -13.39
N PHE A 51 -4.30 -5.74 -13.17
CA PHE A 51 -4.87 -5.84 -11.83
C PHE A 51 -4.48 -7.17 -11.18
N PHE A 52 -4.72 -8.30 -11.87
CA PHE A 52 -4.39 -9.61 -11.35
C PHE A 52 -2.91 -9.73 -10.93
N ALA A 53 -1.99 -9.34 -11.82
CA ALA A 53 -0.55 -9.50 -11.60
C ALA A 53 -0.01 -8.64 -10.45
N LEU A 54 -0.59 -7.47 -10.20
CA LEU A 54 -0.17 -6.60 -9.08
C LEU A 54 -0.59 -7.14 -7.71
N HIS A 55 -1.55 -8.04 -7.67
CA HIS A 55 -2.11 -8.59 -6.42
C HIS A 55 -1.90 -10.10 -6.29
N ASP A 56 -1.11 -10.69 -7.20
CA ASP A 56 -0.51 -12.01 -7.02
C ASP A 56 0.76 -11.84 -6.17
N TYR A 57 0.56 -11.62 -4.87
CA TYR A 57 1.62 -11.14 -3.97
C TYR A 57 2.76 -12.15 -3.80
N ASP A 58 2.49 -13.45 -3.97
CA ASP A 58 3.48 -14.51 -3.91
C ASP A 58 3.94 -15.01 -5.29
N SER A 59 3.43 -14.39 -6.37
CA SER A 59 3.80 -14.67 -7.76
C SER A 59 3.59 -16.13 -8.16
N THR A 60 2.54 -16.76 -7.64
CA THR A 60 2.19 -18.15 -7.95
C THR A 60 1.44 -18.29 -9.27
N GLY A 61 0.93 -17.19 -9.82
CA GLY A 61 0.04 -17.17 -10.99
C GLY A 61 -1.43 -17.36 -10.65
N ASN A 62 -1.77 -17.53 -9.36
CA ASN A 62 -3.10 -17.72 -8.84
C ASN A 62 -3.32 -16.80 -7.63
N TRP A 63 -4.54 -16.31 -7.39
CA TRP A 63 -4.86 -15.70 -6.11
C TRP A 63 -5.33 -16.75 -5.11
N SER A 64 -4.67 -16.76 -3.96
CA SER A 64 -5.09 -17.47 -2.77
C SER A 64 -6.13 -16.68 -1.95
N PRO A 65 -6.77 -17.29 -0.95
CA PRO A 65 -7.56 -16.58 0.05
C PRO A 65 -6.82 -15.40 0.71
N ASP A 66 -5.50 -15.50 0.88
CA ASP A 66 -4.71 -14.46 1.54
C ASP A 66 -4.41 -13.29 0.60
N ASP A 67 -4.26 -13.54 -0.69
CA ASP A 67 -4.16 -12.46 -1.69
C ASP A 67 -5.44 -11.63 -1.70
N VAL A 68 -6.61 -12.29 -1.68
CA VAL A 68 -7.89 -11.58 -1.55
C VAL A 68 -7.95 -10.76 -0.25
N ARG A 69 -7.51 -11.32 0.88
CA ARG A 69 -7.49 -10.57 2.14
C ARG A 69 -6.58 -9.34 2.08
N LYS A 70 -5.39 -9.47 1.48
CA LYS A 70 -4.43 -8.37 1.32
C LYS A 70 -4.98 -7.28 0.40
N THR A 71 -5.49 -7.65 -0.76
CA THR A 71 -6.11 -6.72 -1.74
C THR A 71 -7.19 -5.85 -1.10
N TYR A 72 -8.00 -6.40 -0.19
CA TYR A 72 -9.05 -5.67 0.54
C TYR A 72 -8.59 -5.05 1.88
N GLY A 73 -7.28 -5.03 2.18
CA GLY A 73 -6.72 -4.48 3.42
C GLY A 73 -7.10 -5.23 4.69
N LEU A 74 -7.55 -6.47 4.59
CA LEU A 74 -8.11 -7.22 5.72
C LEU A 74 -7.06 -7.79 6.68
N LEU A 75 -5.79 -7.79 6.27
CA LEU A 75 -4.66 -8.22 7.10
C LEU A 75 -3.98 -7.06 7.82
N ASP A 76 -4.32 -5.82 7.46
CA ASP A 76 -3.74 -4.62 8.06
C ASP A 76 -4.22 -4.39 9.51
N GLU A 77 -3.43 -3.68 10.30
CA GLU A 77 -3.74 -3.32 11.68
C GLU A 77 -5.03 -2.47 11.77
N SER A 78 -5.30 -1.60 10.79
CA SER A 78 -6.54 -0.80 10.73
C SER A 78 -7.81 -1.67 10.63
N ALA A 79 -7.68 -2.87 10.05
CA ALA A 79 -8.76 -3.85 9.94
C ALA A 79 -8.93 -4.70 11.21
N ALA A 80 -8.25 -4.40 12.32
CA ALA A 80 -8.37 -5.16 13.58
C ALA A 80 -9.79 -5.13 14.17
N SER A 81 -10.57 -4.07 13.88
CA SER A 81 -11.97 -3.95 14.33
C SER A 81 -12.95 -4.79 13.51
N ILE A 82 -12.56 -5.24 12.32
CA ILE A 82 -13.40 -6.03 11.43
C ILE A 82 -13.45 -7.48 11.96
N PRO A 83 -14.65 -8.03 12.27
CA PRO A 83 -14.76 -9.41 12.74
C PRO A 83 -14.22 -10.42 11.74
N GLN A 84 -13.56 -11.48 12.22
CA GLN A 84 -13.02 -12.53 11.34
C GLN A 84 -14.08 -13.12 10.40
N SER A 85 -15.31 -13.31 10.88
CA SER A 85 -16.43 -13.80 10.06
C SER A 85 -16.73 -12.91 8.86
N LYS A 86 -16.52 -11.58 8.98
CA LYS A 86 -16.69 -10.64 7.89
C LYS A 86 -15.53 -10.76 6.90
N LYS A 87 -14.30 -10.91 7.40
CA LYS A 87 -13.11 -11.14 6.55
C LYS A 87 -13.26 -12.42 5.72
N ASP A 88 -13.76 -13.50 6.34
CA ASP A 88 -14.02 -14.76 5.66
C ASP A 88 -15.19 -14.68 4.67
N GLU A 89 -16.21 -13.87 4.96
CA GLU A 89 -17.31 -13.60 4.02
C GLU A 89 -16.81 -12.89 2.74
N VAL A 90 -15.91 -11.91 2.88
CA VAL A 90 -15.29 -11.23 1.72
C VAL A 90 -14.59 -12.23 0.82
N VAL A 91 -13.70 -13.05 1.38
CA VAL A 91 -12.99 -14.10 0.63
C VAL A 91 -13.99 -15.03 -0.07
N LYS A 92 -14.97 -15.54 0.68
CA LYS A 92 -15.98 -16.44 0.12
C LYS A 92 -16.72 -15.83 -1.08
N ILE A 93 -17.15 -14.57 -0.99
CA ILE A 93 -17.87 -13.90 -2.08
C ILE A 93 -16.97 -13.73 -3.30
N VAL A 94 -15.72 -13.32 -3.10
CA VAL A 94 -14.75 -13.17 -4.20
C VAL A 94 -14.51 -14.51 -4.90
N PHE A 95 -14.27 -15.58 -4.15
CA PHE A 95 -14.10 -16.91 -4.72
C PHE A 95 -15.35 -17.37 -5.48
N GLN A 96 -16.55 -17.16 -4.95
CA GLN A 96 -17.79 -17.46 -5.68
C GLN A 96 -17.94 -16.70 -7.01
N LEU A 97 -17.31 -15.54 -7.13
CA LEU A 97 -17.36 -14.73 -8.35
C LEU A 97 -16.32 -15.18 -9.39
N PHE A 98 -15.17 -15.66 -8.95
CA PHE A 98 -13.99 -15.82 -9.81
C PHE A 98 -13.45 -17.25 -9.89
N ASP A 99 -13.46 -18.05 -8.83
CA ASP A 99 -13.04 -19.47 -8.85
C ASP A 99 -14.14 -20.29 -9.56
N LYS A 100 -13.90 -20.71 -10.81
CA LYS A 100 -14.91 -21.36 -11.66
C LYS A 100 -14.84 -22.86 -11.61
N ASP A 101 -13.67 -23.41 -11.32
CA ASP A 101 -13.47 -24.85 -11.18
C ASP A 101 -13.56 -25.33 -9.72
N ASP A 102 -13.82 -24.42 -8.77
CA ASP A 102 -13.94 -24.66 -7.33
C ASP A 102 -12.68 -25.32 -6.73
N ASN A 103 -11.50 -24.99 -7.27
CA ASN A 103 -10.24 -25.61 -6.83
C ASN A 103 -9.63 -24.94 -5.58
N GLY A 104 -10.19 -23.82 -5.13
CA GLY A 104 -9.72 -23.08 -3.96
C GLY A 104 -8.60 -22.07 -4.25
N GLU A 105 -8.33 -21.80 -5.52
CA GLU A 105 -7.47 -20.73 -6.04
C GLU A 105 -8.18 -20.02 -7.20
N ILE A 106 -7.87 -18.75 -7.45
CA ILE A 106 -8.40 -18.02 -8.61
C ILE A 106 -7.27 -17.86 -9.62
N SER A 107 -7.33 -18.54 -10.75
CA SER A 107 -6.33 -18.39 -11.80
C SER A 107 -6.46 -17.05 -12.54
N LYS A 108 -5.37 -16.63 -13.17
CA LYS A 108 -5.36 -15.44 -14.03
C LYS A 108 -6.41 -15.52 -15.13
N GLU A 109 -6.56 -16.67 -15.76
CA GLU A 109 -7.53 -16.91 -16.83
C GLU A 109 -8.96 -16.73 -16.33
N GLU A 110 -9.31 -17.30 -15.18
CA GLU A 110 -10.65 -17.17 -14.60
C GLU A 110 -10.97 -15.73 -14.19
N PHE A 111 -9.99 -15.02 -13.63
CA PHE A 111 -10.13 -13.61 -13.27
C PHE A 111 -10.41 -12.74 -14.49
N ILE A 112 -9.60 -12.90 -15.54
CA ILE A 112 -9.74 -12.14 -16.80
C ILE A 112 -11.06 -12.49 -17.50
N GLU A 113 -11.40 -13.77 -17.61
CA GLU A 113 -12.65 -14.21 -18.26
C GLU A 113 -13.86 -13.64 -17.54
N SER A 114 -13.90 -13.76 -16.21
CA SER A 114 -15.01 -13.23 -15.39
C SER A 114 -15.13 -11.71 -15.53
N THR A 115 -14.00 -10.99 -15.48
CA THR A 115 -13.98 -9.52 -15.64
C THR A 115 -14.46 -9.10 -17.02
N ASN A 116 -14.01 -9.77 -18.08
CA ASN A 116 -14.46 -9.53 -19.46
C ASN A 116 -15.96 -9.81 -19.64
N ASN A 117 -16.52 -10.73 -18.84
CA ASN A 117 -17.96 -11.00 -18.77
C ASN A 117 -18.74 -10.01 -17.89
N GLY A 118 -18.08 -8.96 -17.40
CA GLY A 118 -18.71 -7.88 -16.62
C GLY A 118 -18.80 -8.14 -15.12
N VAL A 119 -18.19 -9.22 -14.61
CA VAL A 119 -18.05 -9.43 -13.17
C VAL A 119 -17.11 -8.37 -12.62
N LYS A 120 -17.50 -7.74 -11.50
CA LYS A 120 -16.71 -6.72 -10.81
C LYS A 120 -16.39 -7.18 -9.40
N LEU A 121 -15.23 -6.77 -8.90
CA LEU A 121 -14.89 -6.88 -7.49
C LEU A 121 -15.88 -6.02 -6.66
N PRO A 122 -16.60 -6.60 -5.69
CA PRO A 122 -17.55 -5.85 -4.89
C PRO A 122 -16.87 -4.88 -3.92
N ASP A 123 -17.51 -3.73 -3.69
CA ASP A 123 -17.15 -2.88 -2.58
C ASP A 123 -17.77 -3.40 -1.28
N PHE A 124 -16.93 -3.84 -0.35
CA PHE A 124 -17.38 -4.33 0.96
C PHE A 124 -17.40 -3.26 2.06
N GLY A 125 -17.03 -2.02 1.72
CA GLY A 125 -16.91 -0.91 2.68
C GLY A 125 -15.76 -1.12 3.68
N THR A 126 -14.72 -1.85 3.29
CA THR A 126 -13.55 -2.15 4.13
C THR A 126 -12.41 -1.15 3.94
N GLY A 127 -12.57 -0.20 3.03
CA GLY A 127 -11.55 0.79 2.67
C GLY A 127 -11.08 0.65 1.23
N PRO A 128 -10.07 1.44 0.84
CA PRO A 128 -9.51 1.42 -0.50
C PRO A 128 -8.76 0.12 -0.80
N GLY A 129 -8.17 -0.53 0.20
CA GLY A 129 -7.39 -1.75 0.07
C GLY A 129 -6.14 -1.64 0.93
N HIS A 130 -5.11 -2.42 0.60
CA HIS A 130 -3.77 -2.26 1.17
C HIS A 130 -2.74 -2.90 0.23
N HIS A 131 -1.63 -2.22 -0.02
CA HIS A 131 -0.58 -2.73 -0.90
C HIS A 131 0.79 -2.86 -0.26
N GLY A 132 1.07 -2.05 0.76
CA GLY A 132 2.40 -1.86 1.30
C GLY A 132 2.66 -2.49 2.66
N ASP A 133 3.72 -2.01 3.29
CA ASP A 133 3.89 -2.03 4.74
C ASP A 133 3.44 -0.67 5.31
N ASP A 134 3.46 -0.55 6.64
CA ASP A 134 3.05 0.67 7.34
C ASP A 134 3.77 1.94 6.86
N GLU A 135 5.00 1.81 6.35
CA GLU A 135 5.80 2.92 5.83
C GLU A 135 5.22 3.42 4.50
N TYR A 136 4.99 2.49 3.58
CA TYR A 136 4.47 2.82 2.26
C TYR A 136 3.05 3.41 2.36
N GLU A 137 2.20 2.87 3.23
CA GLU A 137 0.84 3.39 3.44
C GLU A 137 0.85 4.81 4.01
N TYR A 138 1.75 5.11 4.96
CA TYR A 138 1.92 6.47 5.46
C TYR A 138 2.37 7.42 4.35
N GLU A 139 3.34 7.01 3.53
CA GLU A 139 3.86 7.81 2.43
C GLU A 139 2.76 8.18 1.43
N ILE A 140 2.01 7.18 0.93
CA ILE A 140 1.06 7.40 -0.16
C ILE A 140 -0.27 8.03 0.30
N HIS A 141 -0.79 7.65 1.48
CA HIS A 141 -2.13 8.10 1.89
C HIS A 141 -2.13 9.36 2.74
N HIS A 142 -1.05 9.57 3.49
CA HIS A 142 -0.94 10.68 4.42
C HIS A 142 0.09 11.70 3.98
N PHE A 143 1.35 11.28 3.77
CA PHE A 143 2.43 12.19 3.42
C PHE A 143 2.17 12.87 2.07
N GLU A 144 1.90 12.14 0.99
CA GLU A 144 1.61 12.77 -0.31
C GLU A 144 0.43 13.75 -0.23
N LYS A 145 -0.63 13.35 0.49
CA LYS A 145 -1.87 14.12 0.60
C LYS A 145 -1.72 15.42 1.40
N TYR A 146 -1.01 15.40 2.52
CA TYR A 146 -0.92 16.53 3.44
C TYR A 146 0.43 17.25 3.36
N HIS A 147 1.44 16.58 2.83
CA HIS A 147 2.86 16.98 2.84
C HIS A 147 3.56 16.83 1.47
N GLY A 148 2.86 16.55 0.37
CA GLY A 148 3.46 16.35 -0.97
C GLY A 148 4.01 17.61 -1.68
N GLY A 149 4.27 18.70 -0.96
CA GLY A 149 4.78 19.96 -1.53
C GLY A 149 6.31 20.11 -1.45
N ASP A 150 6.89 20.94 -2.33
CA ASP A 150 8.34 21.14 -2.46
C ASP A 150 9.04 21.73 -1.20
N ASP A 151 8.29 22.30 -0.25
CA ASP A 151 8.81 23.08 0.89
C ASP A 151 8.46 22.49 2.27
N VAL A 152 8.08 21.21 2.36
CA VAL A 152 7.74 20.56 3.63
C VAL A 152 8.95 20.45 4.56
N LYS A 153 8.74 20.76 5.84
CA LYS A 153 9.73 20.65 6.90
C LYS A 153 9.26 19.73 7.99
N GLU A 154 10.19 19.27 8.81
CA GLU A 154 9.90 18.43 9.99
C GLU A 154 8.87 19.08 10.93
N GLU A 155 8.89 20.42 11.05
CA GLU A 155 7.94 21.14 11.90
C GLU A 155 6.49 21.14 11.36
N ASP A 156 6.29 20.78 10.09
CA ASP A 156 4.98 20.66 9.46
C ASP A 156 4.35 19.27 9.68
N LEU A 157 5.15 18.26 10.07
CA LEU A 157 4.73 16.86 10.29
C LEU A 157 4.10 16.66 11.69
N ILE A 158 2.96 17.32 11.90
CA ILE A 158 2.30 17.42 13.22
C ILE A 158 0.86 16.88 13.24
N HIS A 159 0.39 16.25 12.17
CA HIS A 159 -0.89 15.56 12.20
C HIS A 159 -0.85 14.40 13.21
N PRO A 160 -2.00 14.04 13.82
CA PRO A 160 -2.07 12.89 14.72
C PRO A 160 -1.45 11.61 14.12
N GLU A 161 -1.66 11.39 12.82
CA GLU A 161 -1.12 10.27 12.06
C GLU A 161 0.41 10.36 11.91
N ASP A 162 0.99 11.55 11.66
CA ASP A 162 2.45 11.79 11.64
C ASP A 162 3.07 11.38 12.99
N ILE A 163 2.46 11.87 14.08
CA ILE A 163 2.95 11.64 15.44
C ILE A 163 2.87 10.16 15.81
N GLU A 164 1.77 9.49 15.46
CA GLU A 164 1.59 8.06 15.73
C GLU A 164 2.58 7.21 14.93
N HIS A 165 2.77 7.53 13.64
CA HIS A 165 3.72 6.87 12.76
C HIS A 165 5.16 6.98 13.31
N PHE A 166 5.62 8.19 13.66
CA PHE A 166 6.96 8.37 14.24
C PHE A 166 7.11 7.75 15.63
N ALA A 167 6.09 7.81 16.47
CA ALA A 167 6.11 7.14 17.76
C ALA A 167 6.23 5.60 17.63
N LYS A 168 5.70 5.02 16.55
CA LYS A 168 5.87 3.59 16.21
C LYS A 168 7.32 3.30 15.82
N HIS A 169 7.93 4.12 14.97
CA HIS A 169 9.36 4.01 14.62
C HIS A 169 10.28 4.12 15.84
N ASP A 170 10.12 5.15 16.67
CA ASP A 170 10.88 5.32 17.91
C ASP A 170 10.82 4.07 18.81
N ARG A 171 9.65 3.44 18.88
CA ARG A 171 9.45 2.21 19.66
C ARG A 171 10.17 1.01 19.04
N LEU A 172 10.07 0.84 17.72
CA LEU A 172 10.70 -0.26 17.00
C LEU A 172 12.24 -0.15 17.04
N ASP A 173 12.78 1.05 16.86
CA ASP A 173 14.22 1.31 16.97
C ASP A 173 14.74 1.00 18.38
N ALA A 174 14.01 1.43 19.42
CA ALA A 174 14.37 1.12 20.80
C ALA A 174 14.29 -0.39 21.12
N GLU A 175 13.41 -1.13 20.45
CA GLU A 175 13.33 -2.60 20.57
C GLU A 175 14.49 -3.27 19.83
N GLN A 176 14.80 -2.83 18.62
CA GLN A 176 15.92 -3.30 17.82
C GLN A 176 17.26 -3.10 18.56
N ASP A 177 17.50 -1.92 19.13
CA ASP A 177 18.69 -1.63 19.94
C ASP A 177 18.83 -2.59 21.13
N ARG A 178 17.71 -2.95 21.76
CA ARG A 178 17.70 -3.91 22.88
C ARG A 178 18.02 -5.32 22.40
N LEU A 179 17.48 -5.74 21.26
CA LEU A 179 17.77 -7.04 20.66
C LEU A 179 19.24 -7.13 20.27
N GLU A 180 19.80 -6.13 19.59
CA GLU A 180 21.21 -6.09 19.23
C GLU A 180 22.14 -6.09 20.44
N ALA A 181 21.77 -5.37 21.50
CA ALA A 181 22.51 -5.39 22.75
C ALA A 181 22.51 -6.80 23.38
N GLN A 182 21.40 -7.54 23.28
CA GLN A 182 21.30 -8.93 23.74
C GLN A 182 22.11 -9.89 22.87
N GLU A 183 22.10 -9.74 21.54
CA GLU A 183 22.86 -10.61 20.63
C GLU A 183 24.38 -10.45 20.79
N LYS A 184 24.84 -9.26 21.19
CA LYS A 184 26.26 -9.02 21.53
C LYS A 184 26.69 -9.79 22.79
N LEU A 185 25.76 -10.26 23.62
CA LEU A 185 26.07 -11.08 24.78
C LEU A 185 26.34 -12.53 24.34
N THR A 186 27.54 -13.05 24.63
CA THR A 186 27.87 -14.46 24.38
C THR A 186 26.98 -15.42 25.16
N ILE A 187 26.46 -14.99 26.32
CA ILE A 187 25.55 -15.76 27.17
C ILE A 187 24.49 -14.79 27.73
N VAL A 188 23.22 -15.06 27.45
CA VAL A 188 22.08 -14.36 28.05
C VAL A 188 21.70 -15.08 29.35
N GLU A 189 22.17 -14.58 30.51
CA GLU A 189 22.02 -15.26 31.81
C GLU A 189 20.56 -15.55 32.21
N ALA A 190 19.65 -14.67 31.79
CA ALA A 190 18.20 -14.83 32.00
C ALA A 190 17.65 -16.10 31.33
N ASN A 191 18.24 -16.54 30.22
CA ASN A 191 17.84 -17.72 29.45
C ASN A 191 18.54 -19.00 29.93
N ILE A 192 19.47 -18.93 30.89
CA ILE A 192 20.12 -20.13 31.45
C ILE A 192 19.10 -20.92 32.26
N PRO A 193 18.78 -22.18 31.91
CA PRO A 193 17.87 -23.00 32.69
C PRO A 193 18.37 -23.19 34.14
N ASN A 194 17.45 -23.24 35.11
CA ASN A 194 17.78 -23.34 36.55
C ASN A 194 18.79 -24.46 36.89
N LYS A 195 18.75 -25.59 36.17
CA LYS A 195 19.68 -26.72 36.38
C LYS A 195 21.15 -26.41 36.08
N PHE A 196 21.44 -25.31 35.38
CA PHE A 196 22.79 -24.85 35.02
C PHE A 196 23.23 -23.59 35.78
N ARG A 197 22.36 -22.99 36.58
CA ARG A 197 22.72 -21.85 37.43
C ARG A 197 23.48 -22.37 38.65
N ARG A 198 24.67 -21.82 38.92
CA ARG A 198 25.38 -22.08 40.18
C ARG A 198 24.76 -21.18 41.25
N ASN A 199 24.06 -21.80 42.22
CA ASN A 199 23.63 -21.09 43.41
C ASN A 199 24.88 -20.71 44.22
N ASN A 200 25.17 -19.41 44.30
CA ASN A 200 26.11 -18.86 45.28
C ASN A 200 25.36 -18.51 46.57
#